data_AF-A0A800AJ65-F1
#
_entry.id   AF-A0A800AJ65-F1
#
_cell.length_a   1.000
_cell.length_b   1.000
_cell.length_c   1.000
_cell.angle_alpha   90.00
_cell.angle_beta   90.00
_cell.angle_gamma   90.00
#
_symmetry.space_group_name_H-M   'P 1'
#
loop_
_entity.id
_entity.type
_entity.pdbx_description
1 polymer ?
#
loop_
_entity_poly.entity_id
_entity_poly.type
_entity_poly.pdbx_seq_one_letter_code
_entity_poly.pdbx_strand_id
1 'polypeptide(L)'
;MSSESKTTYTLEMLKSSELRAKYADCPGLRIERMEIKCPEFNKFLHTVVGYEYRWGGRTDWNEDDWYRYVNRDKMETWLKLCTPEGGRKTSECASRR
;
A
#
# COMPACT_ATOMS: atom_id res chain seq x y z
N MET A 1 17.34 30.59 -15.11
CA MET A 1 16.39 29.70 -14.41
C MET A 1 14.99 30.18 -14.74
N SER A 2 14.27 29.47 -15.59
CA SER A 2 12.89 29.85 -15.96
C SER A 2 11.94 29.51 -14.83
N SER A 3 11.16 30.47 -14.37
CA SER A 3 10.07 30.26 -13.42
C SER A 3 8.83 29.84 -14.19
N GLU A 4 8.41 28.59 -14.05
CA GLU A 4 7.16 28.08 -14.61
C GLU A 4 6.06 28.14 -13.55
N SER A 5 4.89 28.70 -13.89
CA SER A 5 3.73 28.71 -13.01
C SER A 5 3.04 27.34 -13.05
N LYS A 6 2.76 26.75 -11.87
CA LYS A 6 2.04 25.48 -11.74
C LYS A 6 0.71 25.69 -11.02
N THR A 7 -0.37 25.19 -11.60
CA THR A 7 -1.68 25.13 -10.96
C THR A 7 -1.85 23.76 -10.31
N THR A 8 -2.12 23.74 -9.00
CA THR A 8 -2.39 22.50 -8.26
C THR A 8 -3.88 22.41 -7.96
N TYR A 9 -4.49 21.28 -8.31
CA TYR A 9 -5.88 20.96 -7.96
C TYR A 9 -5.87 19.87 -6.87
N THR A 10 -6.71 20.03 -5.86
CA THR A 10 -6.89 19.04 -4.79
C THR A 10 -8.31 18.51 -4.85
N LEU A 11 -8.46 17.19 -4.66
CA LEU A 11 -9.74 16.52 -4.49
C LEU A 11 -9.88 16.07 -3.04
N GLU A 12 -10.99 16.41 -2.39
CA GLU A 12 -11.28 16.05 -1.00
C GLU A 12 -12.67 15.40 -0.92
N MET A 13 -12.80 14.39 -0.05
CA MET A 13 -14.08 13.75 0.29
C MET A 13 -14.42 14.10 1.74
N LEU A 14 -15.53 14.81 1.96
CA LEU A 14 -15.87 15.41 3.27
C LEU A 14 -16.78 14.52 4.11
N LYS A 15 -17.47 13.55 3.50
CA LYS A 15 -18.38 12.64 4.19
C LYS A 15 -18.15 11.21 3.78
N SER A 16 -18.08 10.30 4.74
CA SER A 16 -17.94 8.85 4.47
C SER A 16 -19.11 8.30 3.65
N SER A 17 -20.29 8.89 3.74
CA SER A 17 -21.47 8.52 2.95
C SER A 17 -21.35 8.81 1.46
N GLU A 18 -20.39 9.65 1.04
CA GLU A 18 -20.13 9.95 -0.39
C GLU A 18 -19.30 8.84 -1.06
N LEU A 19 -18.75 7.91 -0.28
CA LEU A 19 -17.99 6.78 -0.78
C LEU A 19 -18.89 5.85 -1.60
N ARG A 20 -18.68 5.81 -2.91
CA ARG A 20 -19.35 4.86 -3.81
C ARG A 20 -18.54 3.57 -3.85
N ALA A 21 -19.05 2.53 -3.18
CA ALA A 21 -18.40 1.22 -3.14
C ALA A 21 -18.21 0.66 -4.56
N LYS A 22 -16.98 0.24 -4.87
CA LYS A 22 -16.68 -0.53 -6.07
C LYS A 22 -16.75 -2.01 -5.72
N TYR A 23 -17.54 -2.77 -6.47
CA TYR A 23 -17.57 -4.23 -6.33
C TYR A 23 -16.18 -4.80 -6.64
N ALA A 24 -15.70 -5.69 -5.77
CA ALA A 24 -14.47 -6.44 -5.98
C ALA A 24 -14.82 -7.93 -5.91
N ASP A 25 -14.70 -8.61 -7.04
CA ASP A 25 -14.89 -10.06 -7.10
C ASP A 25 -13.64 -10.75 -6.54
N CYS A 26 -13.59 -10.85 -5.22
CA CYS A 26 -12.38 -11.22 -4.51
C CYS A 26 -12.72 -12.08 -3.29
N PRO A 27 -12.83 -13.40 -3.49
CA PRO A 27 -13.20 -14.33 -2.42
C PRO A 27 -12.21 -14.29 -1.26
N GLY A 28 -12.75 -14.31 -0.03
CA GLY A 28 -11.94 -14.20 1.18
C GLY A 28 -11.14 -12.88 1.28
N LEU A 29 -11.61 -11.80 0.66
CA LEU A 29 -11.01 -10.48 0.77
C LEU A 29 -10.95 -10.01 2.23
N ARG A 30 -9.73 -9.77 2.71
CA ARG A 30 -9.45 -9.18 4.02
C ARG A 30 -8.58 -7.96 3.85
N ILE A 31 -8.92 -6.92 4.60
CA ILE A 31 -8.11 -5.71 4.71
C ILE A 31 -7.50 -5.71 6.11
N GLU A 32 -6.18 -5.74 6.19
CA GLU A 32 -5.47 -5.88 7.45
C GLU A 32 -4.41 -4.80 7.60
N ARG A 33 -4.30 -4.24 8.81
CA ARG A 33 -3.25 -3.31 9.15
C ARG A 33 -2.00 -4.07 9.59
N MET A 34 -0.84 -3.71 9.06
CA MET A 34 0.42 -4.21 9.60
C MET A 34 0.69 -3.59 10.97
N GLU A 35 0.91 -4.42 11.97
CA GLU A 35 1.28 -3.96 13.31
C GLU A 35 2.75 -3.56 13.39
N ILE A 36 3.61 -4.22 12.61
CA ILE A 36 5.05 -3.99 12.60
C ILE A 36 5.42 -3.10 11.41
N LYS A 37 6.14 -2.01 11.71
CA LYS A 37 6.72 -1.13 10.70
C LYS A 37 7.90 -1.84 10.04
N CYS A 38 7.77 -2.18 8.76
CA CYS A 38 8.82 -2.82 7.97
C CYS A 38 9.19 -1.97 6.74
N PRO A 39 10.31 -1.23 6.79
CA PRO A 39 10.78 -0.38 5.70
C PRO A 39 10.99 -1.13 4.38
N GLU A 40 11.62 -2.29 4.44
CA GLU A 40 11.98 -3.13 3.30
C GLU A 40 10.72 -3.64 2.58
N PHE A 41 9.70 -4.01 3.35
CA PHE A 41 8.44 -4.45 2.80
C PHE A 41 7.66 -3.31 2.13
N ASN A 42 7.66 -2.11 2.71
CA ASN A 42 7.05 -0.93 2.07
C ASN A 42 7.79 -0.53 0.77
N LYS A 43 9.12 -0.64 0.75
CA LYS A 43 9.91 -0.46 -0.46
C LYS A 43 9.52 -1.48 -1.52
N PHE A 44 9.43 -2.77 -1.15
CA PHE A 44 8.97 -3.83 -2.05
C PHE A 44 7.59 -3.53 -2.64
N LEU A 45 6.60 -3.14 -1.83
CA LEU A 45 5.26 -2.80 -2.32
C LEU A 45 5.32 -1.62 -3.31
N HIS A 46 6.06 -0.56 -2.96
CA HIS A 46 6.20 0.60 -3.84
C HIS A 46 6.85 0.25 -5.18
N THR A 47 7.86 -0.62 -5.17
CA THR A 47 8.56 -1.01 -6.39
C THR A 47 7.76 -1.99 -7.23
N VAL A 48 7.20 -3.05 -6.63
CA VAL A 48 6.58 -4.16 -7.38
C VAL A 48 5.12 -3.86 -7.70
N VAL A 49 4.33 -3.51 -6.68
CA VAL A 49 2.90 -3.19 -6.89
C VAL A 49 2.79 -1.84 -7.58
N GLY A 50 3.57 -0.85 -7.14
CA GLY A 50 3.54 0.50 -7.70
C GLY A 50 4.02 0.61 -9.15
N TYR A 51 4.72 -0.40 -9.69
CA TYR A 51 5.23 -0.40 -11.06
C TYR A 51 4.11 -0.23 -12.09
N GLU A 52 3.07 -1.06 -12.02
CA GLU A 52 1.93 -0.99 -12.96
C GLU A 52 1.16 0.32 -12.84
N TYR A 53 1.14 0.92 -11.65
CA TYR A 53 0.48 2.19 -11.37
C TYR A 53 1.39 3.41 -11.53
N ARG A 54 2.63 3.22 -12.02
CA ARG A 54 3.62 4.27 -12.24
C ARG A 54 3.85 5.16 -11.02
N TRP A 55 3.93 4.56 -9.84
CA TRP A 55 4.27 5.30 -8.62
C TRP A 55 5.67 5.91 -8.74
N GLY A 56 5.73 7.24 -8.83
CA GLY A 56 6.98 8.00 -8.94
C GLY A 56 7.49 8.55 -7.60
N GLY A 57 8.64 9.20 -7.65
CA GLY A 57 9.13 10.08 -6.59
C GLY A 57 9.91 9.40 -5.45
N ARG A 58 10.20 8.10 -5.53
CA ARG A 58 10.98 7.36 -4.51
C ARG A 58 12.04 6.43 -5.09
N THR A 59 12.38 6.58 -6.37
CA THR A 59 13.42 5.80 -7.05
C THR A 59 14.81 6.06 -6.48
N ASP A 60 15.08 7.28 -6.00
CA ASP A 60 16.40 7.69 -5.51
C ASP A 60 16.57 7.49 -3.99
N TRP A 61 15.57 6.93 -3.32
CA TRP A 61 15.58 6.75 -1.87
C TRP A 61 16.50 5.61 -1.45
N ASN A 62 17.37 5.89 -0.49
CA ASN A 62 18.19 4.87 0.17
C ASN A 62 17.43 4.21 1.33
N GLU A 63 18.09 3.27 2.03
CA GLU A 63 17.48 2.53 3.14
C GLU A 63 17.06 3.44 4.30
N ASP A 64 17.86 4.46 4.63
CA ASP A 64 17.55 5.42 5.70
C ASP A 64 16.31 6.27 5.38
N ASP A 65 16.12 6.65 4.11
CA ASP A 65 14.95 7.40 3.68
C ASP A 65 13.67 6.57 3.86
N TRP A 66 13.72 5.29 3.47
CA TRP A 66 12.63 4.34 3.72
C TRP A 66 12.37 4.14 5.21
N TYR A 67 13.43 3.98 6.00
CA TYR A 67 13.31 3.85 7.46
C TYR A 67 12.61 5.06 8.08
N ARG A 68 13.07 6.29 7.75
CA ARG A 68 12.47 7.53 8.26
C ARG A 68 11.04 7.72 7.78
N TYR A 69 10.71 7.30 6.57
CA TYR A 69 9.36 7.43 6.02
C TYR A 69 8.37 6.49 6.72
N VAL A 70 8.72 5.23 6.84
CA VAL A 70 7.84 4.21 7.42
C VAL A 70 7.69 4.40 8.92
N ASN A 71 8.74 4.84 9.63
CA ASN A 71 8.69 5.03 11.09
C ASN A 71 7.91 6.24 11.58
N ARG A 72 7.33 7.07 10.71
CA ARG A 72 6.49 8.21 11.12
C ARG A 72 5.25 7.75 11.90
N ASP A 73 4.85 8.51 12.91
CA ASP A 73 3.71 8.13 13.77
C ASP A 73 2.38 8.03 13.02
N LYS A 74 2.20 8.86 11.97
CA LYS A 74 0.98 8.89 11.16
C LYS A 74 1.00 7.93 9.97
N MET A 75 2.06 7.14 9.80
CA MET A 75 2.19 6.22 8.68
C MET A 75 1.67 4.84 9.07
N GLU A 76 0.71 4.35 8.30
CA GLU A 76 0.17 3.00 8.43
C GLU A 76 0.29 2.26 7.11
N THR A 77 0.62 0.97 7.17
CA THR A 77 0.63 0.08 6.01
C THR A 77 -0.56 -0.87 6.12
N TRP A 78 -1.42 -0.86 5.11
CA TRP A 78 -2.60 -1.71 5.01
C TRP A 78 -2.45 -2.69 3.85
N LEU A 79 -2.86 -3.93 4.08
CA LEU A 79 -2.75 -5.03 3.14
C LEU A 79 -4.12 -5.48 2.66
N LYS A 80 -4.19 -5.75 1.36
CA LYS A 80 -5.31 -6.43 0.74
C LYS A 80 -4.94 -7.89 0.54
N LEU A 81 -5.53 -8.78 1.32
CA LEU A 81 -5.36 -10.22 1.22
C LEU A 81 -6.58 -10.83 0.55
N CYS A 82 -6.38 -11.68 -0.45
CA CYS A 82 -7.43 -12.46 -1.05
C CYS A 82 -7.11 -13.93 -0.94
N THR A 83 -8.13 -14.75 -0.70
CA THR A 83 -7.97 -16.20 -0.72
C THR A 83 -8.41 -16.66 -2.11
N PRO A 84 -7.56 -17.35 -2.89
CA PRO A 84 -8.00 -17.88 -4.17
C PRO A 84 -9.13 -18.89 -3.94
N GLU A 85 -10.15 -18.89 -4.81
CA GLU A 85 -11.19 -19.92 -4.76
C GLU A 85 -10.55 -21.30 -4.94
N GLY A 86 -10.74 -22.18 -3.97
CA GLY A 86 -10.16 -23.53 -3.97
C GLY A 86 -8.73 -23.65 -3.39
N GLY A 87 -8.13 -22.57 -2.87
CA GLY A 87 -6.79 -22.61 -2.26
C GLY A 87 -6.79 -23.03 -0.80
N ARG A 88 -6.04 -24.08 -0.46
CA ARG A 88 -5.81 -24.59 0.91
C ARG A 88 -5.55 -23.46 1.91
N LYS A 89 -6.15 -23.58 3.11
CA LYS A 89 -5.92 -22.69 4.25
C LYS A 89 -4.40 -22.57 4.50
N THR A 90 -3.89 -21.34 4.57
CA THR A 90 -2.50 -21.01 4.90
C THR A 90 -2.06 -21.46 6.30
N SER A 91 -2.95 -22.04 7.11
CA SER A 91 -2.61 -22.68 8.38
C SER A 91 -1.71 -23.91 8.23
N GLU A 92 -1.58 -24.49 7.04
CA GLU A 92 -0.78 -25.70 6.81
C GLU A 92 0.71 -25.43 6.60
N CYS A 93 1.12 -24.21 6.22
CA CYS A 93 2.53 -23.85 6.02
C CYS A 93 3.32 -23.69 7.33
N ALA A 94 2.64 -23.44 8.47
CA ALA A 94 3.32 -23.27 9.76
C ALA A 94 3.75 -24.60 10.42
N SER A 95 3.43 -25.76 9.81
CA SER A 95 3.67 -27.08 10.42
C SER A 95 4.77 -27.92 9.76
N ARG A 96 5.34 -27.48 8.64
CA ARG A 96 6.46 -28.18 8.00
C ARG A 96 7.76 -27.43 8.30
N ARG A 97 8.26 -27.73 9.49
CA ARG A 97 9.64 -27.50 9.89
C ARG A 97 10.54 -28.55 9.23
#